data_AF-A0AAN7PHT6-F1
#
_entry.id   AF-A0AAN7PHT6-F1
#
_cell.length_a   1.000
_cell.length_b   1.000
_cell.length_c   1.000
_cell.angle_alpha   90.00
_cell.angle_beta   90.00
_cell.angle_gamma   90.00
#
_symmetry.space_group_name_H-M   'P 1'
#
loop_
_entity.id
_entity.type
_entity.pdbx_description
1 polymer ?
#
loop_
_entity_poly.entity_id
_entity_poly.type
_entity_poly.pdbx_seq_one_letter_code
_entity_poly.pdbx_strand_id
1 'polypeptide(L)'
;MDIRGTHEQMKKQEEEIKTLREELKRRDESWQIAKYKLQQEVKILKKRLEAQEKNSKKNNIIIKGTTAQDNNLKECVTELINKETGATIEVETAYKIGKQEPKMVIAKLKNFEQKMEVIKNKYKLGGKMIYIDSDLTYEEQKTQSIIRKIAKEEKNKGNIVQTVKMWMAYAEQTWTKAVDFQTAVQRLVQEFSALEFDAEHEAVYGFTSPELCATLAEKYQNGQKICKEYLETKFCSSCLINRLSDIGLSRFANRIKRYMNDADTSEEEESAEEKSTEEEAQEEK
;
A
#
# COMPACT_ATOMS: atom_id res chain seq x y z
N MET A 1 -57.94 23.79 -36.17
CA MET A 1 -57.11 22.96 -35.26
C MET A 1 -57.36 23.46 -33.85
N ASP A 2 -57.76 22.58 -32.93
CA ASP A 2 -58.19 22.95 -31.59
C ASP A 2 -56.98 23.17 -30.66
N ILE A 3 -56.57 24.43 -30.55
CA ILE A 3 -55.35 24.87 -29.85
C ILE A 3 -55.44 24.64 -28.33
N ARG A 4 -56.66 24.55 -27.77
CA ARG A 4 -56.85 24.33 -26.32
C ARG A 4 -56.61 22.88 -25.92
N GLY A 5 -57.11 21.92 -26.70
CA GLY A 5 -56.89 20.49 -26.46
C GLY A 5 -55.40 20.10 -26.54
N THR A 6 -54.65 20.73 -27.44
CA THR A 6 -53.19 20.52 -27.56
C THR A 6 -52.41 21.09 -26.38
N HIS A 7 -52.85 22.20 -25.80
CA HIS A 7 -52.14 22.85 -24.68
C HIS A 7 -52.34 22.10 -23.35
N GLU A 8 -53.52 21.52 -23.12
CA GLU A 8 -53.77 20.64 -21.97
C GLU A 8 -53.00 19.31 -22.07
N GLN A 9 -52.88 18.74 -23.28
CA GLN A 9 -52.04 17.56 -23.51
C GLN A 9 -50.56 17.84 -23.25
N MET A 10 -50.05 18.98 -23.70
CA MET A 10 -48.66 19.39 -23.42
C MET A 10 -48.39 19.55 -21.93
N LYS A 11 -49.29 20.17 -21.16
CA LYS A 11 -49.12 20.33 -19.71
C LYS A 11 -49.07 18.98 -18.98
N LYS A 12 -49.93 18.03 -19.36
CA LYS A 12 -49.90 16.67 -18.80
C LYS A 12 -48.58 15.95 -19.13
N GLN A 13 -48.10 16.08 -20.36
CA GLN A 13 -46.80 15.51 -20.76
C GLN A 13 -45.63 16.14 -20.01
N GLU A 14 -45.65 17.45 -19.76
CA GLU A 14 -44.61 18.13 -18.98
C GLU A 14 -44.59 17.65 -17.51
N GLU A 15 -45.76 17.46 -16.90
CA GLU A 15 -45.89 16.91 -15.55
C GLU A 15 -45.40 15.45 -15.48
N GLU A 16 -45.74 14.61 -16.46
CA GLU A 16 -45.24 13.23 -16.58
C GLU A 16 -43.72 13.18 -16.79
N ILE A 17 -43.16 14.07 -17.62
CA ILE A 17 -41.70 14.17 -17.81
C ILE A 17 -41.02 14.58 -16.50
N LYS A 18 -41.63 15.48 -15.73
CA LYS A 18 -41.09 15.94 -14.46
C LYS A 18 -41.08 14.81 -13.41
N THR A 19 -42.16 14.06 -13.28
CA THR A 19 -42.22 12.92 -12.35
C THR A 19 -41.24 11.82 -12.74
N LEU A 20 -41.14 11.49 -14.04
CA LEU A 20 -40.18 10.52 -14.55
C LEU A 20 -38.72 10.96 -14.29
N ARG A 21 -38.40 12.26 -14.44
CA ARG A 21 -37.06 12.79 -14.13
C ARG A 21 -36.73 12.65 -12.65
N GLU A 22 -37.69 12.94 -11.76
CA GLU A 22 -37.50 12.79 -10.32
C GLU A 22 -37.33 11.33 -9.91
N GLU A 23 -38.09 10.40 -10.51
CA GLU A 23 -37.92 8.96 -10.27
C GLU A 23 -36.57 8.44 -10.77
N LEU A 24 -36.11 8.87 -11.95
CA LEU A 24 -34.79 8.52 -12.47
C LEU A 24 -33.69 9.02 -11.54
N LYS A 25 -33.79 10.26 -11.06
CA LYS A 25 -32.81 10.83 -10.12
C LYS A 25 -32.74 10.02 -8.82
N ARG A 26 -33.90 9.65 -8.25
CA ARG A 26 -33.95 8.81 -7.03
C ARG A 26 -33.36 7.42 -7.27
N ARG A 27 -33.64 6.80 -8.43
CA ARG A 27 -33.05 5.51 -8.81
C ARG A 27 -31.54 5.63 -8.94
N ASP A 28 -31.03 6.65 -9.61
CA ASP A 28 -29.60 6.87 -9.77
C ASP A 28 -28.90 7.07 -8.43
N GLU A 29 -29.45 7.90 -7.54
CA GLU A 29 -28.91 8.08 -6.19
C GLU A 29 -28.89 6.76 -5.40
N SER A 30 -29.98 6.00 -5.42
CA SER A 30 -30.04 4.68 -4.78
C SER A 30 -29.01 3.71 -5.36
N TRP A 31 -28.80 3.77 -6.67
CA TRP A 31 -27.87 2.92 -7.39
C TRP A 31 -26.42 3.27 -7.05
N GLN A 32 -26.08 4.56 -6.95
CA GLN A 32 -24.76 4.98 -6.50
C GLN A 32 -24.46 4.53 -5.07
N ILE A 33 -25.42 4.65 -4.16
CA ILE A 33 -25.27 4.18 -2.77
C ILE A 33 -25.07 2.67 -2.74
N ALA A 34 -25.90 1.90 -3.46
CA ALA A 34 -25.78 0.44 -3.53
C ALA A 34 -24.44 0.02 -4.14
N LYS A 35 -24.02 0.65 -5.24
CA LYS A 35 -22.73 0.43 -5.89
C LYS A 35 -21.57 0.69 -4.94
N TYR A 36 -21.61 1.80 -4.19
CA TYR A 36 -20.58 2.13 -3.21
C TYR A 36 -20.49 1.08 -2.09
N LYS A 37 -21.63 0.65 -1.54
CA LYS A 37 -21.69 -0.40 -0.51
C LYS A 37 -21.10 -1.72 -1.02
N LEU A 38 -21.51 -2.16 -2.21
CA LEU A 38 -20.98 -3.37 -2.85
C LEU A 38 -19.47 -3.28 -3.09
N GLN A 39 -18.97 -2.12 -3.53
CA GLN A 39 -17.53 -1.92 -3.70
C GLN A 39 -16.76 -2.06 -2.38
N GLN A 40 -17.29 -1.57 -1.26
CA GLN A 40 -16.67 -1.74 0.06
C GLN A 40 -16.69 -3.20 0.51
N GLU A 41 -17.81 -3.91 0.33
CA GLU A 41 -17.92 -5.33 0.66
C GLU A 41 -16.94 -6.17 -0.14
N VAL A 42 -16.86 -5.96 -1.46
CA VAL A 42 -15.87 -6.62 -2.33
C VAL A 42 -14.45 -6.34 -1.85
N LYS A 43 -14.14 -5.11 -1.43
CA LYS A 43 -12.82 -4.74 -0.90
C LYS A 43 -12.49 -5.50 0.39
N ILE A 44 -13.45 -5.62 1.32
CA ILE A 44 -13.28 -6.36 2.57
C ILE A 44 -13.09 -7.85 2.28
N LEU A 45 -13.90 -8.42 1.39
CA LEU A 45 -13.81 -9.83 1.02
C LEU A 45 -12.46 -10.15 0.38
N LYS A 46 -11.96 -9.30 -0.53
CA LYS A 46 -10.62 -9.45 -1.10
C LYS A 46 -9.53 -9.48 -0.04
N LYS A 47 -9.57 -8.55 0.94
CA LYS A 47 -8.62 -8.53 2.05
C LYS A 47 -8.67 -9.80 2.91
N ARG A 48 -9.87 -10.30 3.20
CA ARG A 48 -10.04 -11.54 3.98
C ARG A 48 -9.50 -12.75 3.23
N LEU A 49 -9.78 -12.83 1.94
CA LEU A 49 -9.28 -13.90 1.08
C LEU A 49 -7.75 -13.89 1.03
N GLU A 50 -7.14 -12.71 0.84
CA GLU A 50 -5.68 -12.56 0.84
C GLU A 50 -5.06 -12.94 2.18
N ALA A 51 -5.66 -12.54 3.31
CA ALA A 51 -5.19 -12.93 4.64
C ALA A 51 -5.25 -14.45 4.86
N GLN A 52 -6.31 -15.10 4.37
CA GLN A 52 -6.47 -16.55 4.43
C GLN A 52 -5.44 -17.29 3.57
N GLU A 53 -5.18 -16.80 2.35
CA GLU A 53 -4.14 -17.33 1.47
C GLU A 53 -2.75 -17.17 2.11
N LYS A 54 -2.46 -15.98 2.65
CA LYS A 54 -1.19 -15.68 3.33
C LYS A 54 -0.96 -16.61 4.52
N ASN A 55 -1.99 -16.86 5.33
CA ASN A 55 -1.88 -17.77 6.46
C ASN A 55 -1.63 -19.22 6.00
N SER A 56 -2.32 -19.65 4.92
CA SER A 56 -2.15 -21.00 4.35
C SER A 56 -0.75 -21.21 3.75
N LYS A 57 -0.16 -20.15 3.18
CA LYS A 57 1.19 -20.16 2.59
C LYS A 57 2.30 -19.75 3.55
N LYS A 58 1.96 -19.40 4.81
CA LYS A 58 2.90 -18.83 5.77
C LYS A 58 4.15 -19.69 5.95
N ASN A 59 4.00 -21.01 5.97
CA ASN A 59 5.10 -21.96 6.17
C ASN A 59 5.61 -22.58 4.85
N ASN A 60 5.14 -22.11 3.70
CA ASN A 60 5.54 -22.63 2.40
C ASN A 60 6.82 -21.95 1.89
N ILE A 61 7.67 -22.74 1.25
CA ILE A 61 8.85 -22.32 0.50
C ILE A 61 8.78 -22.85 -0.93
N ILE A 62 9.38 -22.10 -1.86
CA ILE A 62 9.54 -22.46 -3.26
C ILE A 62 11.02 -22.73 -3.51
N ILE A 63 11.31 -23.89 -4.08
CA ILE A 63 12.66 -24.31 -4.46
C ILE A 63 12.71 -24.43 -5.99
N LYS A 64 13.66 -23.76 -6.62
CA LYS A 64 13.89 -23.79 -8.07
C LYS A 64 15.25 -24.41 -8.36
N GLY A 65 15.36 -25.10 -9.50
CA GLY A 65 16.62 -25.72 -9.94
C GLY A 65 16.89 -27.10 -9.34
N THR A 66 15.87 -27.77 -8.78
CA THR A 66 16.00 -29.14 -8.26
C THR A 66 15.65 -30.18 -9.33
N THR A 67 16.46 -31.24 -9.40
CA THR A 67 16.25 -32.43 -10.25
C THR A 67 15.58 -33.58 -9.50
N ALA A 68 15.04 -33.33 -8.30
CA ALA A 68 14.44 -34.36 -7.45
C ALA A 68 13.40 -35.20 -8.21
N GLN A 69 13.44 -36.53 -8.07
CA GLN A 69 12.44 -37.44 -8.64
C GLN A 69 11.16 -37.48 -7.79
N ASP A 70 10.02 -37.86 -8.38
CA ASP A 70 8.69 -37.70 -7.76
C ASP A 70 8.47 -38.57 -6.50
N ASN A 71 9.14 -39.72 -6.39
CA ASN A 71 8.82 -40.69 -5.34
C ASN A 71 9.29 -40.27 -3.92
N ASN A 72 10.38 -39.48 -3.78
CA ASN A 72 10.95 -39.10 -2.48
C ASN A 72 11.16 -37.58 -2.32
N LEU A 73 10.24 -36.76 -2.87
CA LEU A 73 10.35 -35.30 -2.83
C LEU A 73 10.55 -34.71 -1.42
N LYS A 74 9.89 -35.26 -0.40
CA LYS A 74 10.03 -34.77 0.98
C LYS A 74 11.45 -34.97 1.51
N GLU A 75 11.98 -36.19 1.37
CA GLU A 75 13.32 -36.54 1.83
C GLU A 75 14.38 -35.75 1.07
N CYS A 76 14.27 -35.68 -0.27
CA CYS A 76 15.19 -34.90 -1.08
C CYS A 76 15.20 -33.41 -0.70
N VAL A 77 14.04 -32.82 -0.39
CA VAL A 77 13.98 -31.41 0.05
C VAL A 77 14.62 -31.23 1.42
N THR A 78 14.35 -32.14 2.37
CA THR A 78 14.94 -32.12 3.70
C THR A 78 16.47 -32.25 3.62
N GLU A 79 16.98 -33.22 2.88
CA GLU A 79 18.41 -33.44 2.69
C GLU A 79 19.08 -32.25 1.99
N LEU A 80 18.47 -31.72 0.93
CA LEU A 80 18.97 -30.56 0.21
C LEU A 80 19.08 -29.38 1.17
N ILE A 81 18.03 -29.07 1.93
CA ILE A 81 18.05 -27.92 2.83
C ILE A 81 19.04 -28.12 3.97
N ASN A 82 19.06 -29.30 4.60
CA ASN A 82 20.01 -29.62 5.67
C ASN A 82 21.46 -29.48 5.17
N LYS A 83 21.78 -30.03 3.99
CA LYS A 83 23.12 -29.98 3.39
C LYS A 83 23.54 -28.57 2.98
N GLU A 84 22.61 -27.82 2.41
CA GLU A 84 22.90 -26.54 1.76
C GLU A 84 22.85 -25.35 2.72
N THR A 85 21.91 -25.36 3.66
CA THR A 85 21.69 -24.26 4.59
C THR A 85 22.21 -24.54 6.00
N GLY A 86 22.33 -25.82 6.37
CA GLY A 86 22.67 -26.28 7.72
C GLY A 86 21.49 -26.21 8.70
N ALA A 87 20.29 -25.85 8.24
CA ALA A 87 19.08 -25.76 9.06
C ALA A 87 18.41 -27.14 9.13
N THR A 88 18.05 -27.59 10.34
CA THR A 88 17.33 -28.86 10.53
C THR A 88 15.84 -28.63 10.33
N ILE A 89 15.29 -29.12 9.23
CA ILE A 89 13.88 -28.88 8.88
C ILE A 89 13.01 -30.13 8.89
N GLU A 90 11.71 -29.93 9.13
CA GLU A 90 10.69 -30.97 9.00
C GLU A 90 9.66 -30.54 7.93
N VAL A 91 9.59 -31.31 6.84
CA VAL A 91 8.71 -31.03 5.70
C VAL A 91 7.41 -31.81 5.87
N GLU A 92 6.28 -31.10 6.02
CA GLU A 92 4.96 -31.71 6.08
C GLU A 92 4.55 -32.26 4.72
N THR A 93 4.63 -31.43 3.68
CA THR A 93 4.22 -31.76 2.31
C THR A 93 5.17 -31.12 1.31
N ALA A 94 5.43 -31.82 0.20
CA ALA A 94 6.19 -31.29 -0.91
C ALA A 94 5.58 -31.78 -2.22
N TYR A 95 5.43 -30.89 -3.19
CA TYR A 95 4.90 -31.22 -4.51
C TYR A 95 5.54 -30.34 -5.59
N LYS A 96 5.63 -30.88 -6.80
CA LYS A 96 6.14 -30.14 -7.96
C LYS A 96 5.05 -29.30 -8.60
N ILE A 97 5.46 -28.14 -9.08
CA ILE A 97 4.64 -27.22 -9.85
C ILE A 97 5.40 -26.75 -11.09
N GLY A 98 4.66 -26.48 -12.17
CA GLY A 98 5.20 -26.00 -13.45
C GLY A 98 5.32 -27.10 -14.51
N LYS A 99 5.11 -26.69 -15.78
CA LYS A 99 5.20 -27.56 -16.96
C LYS A 99 6.59 -27.58 -17.60
N GLN A 100 7.44 -26.60 -17.31
CA GLN A 100 8.78 -26.44 -17.90
C GLN A 100 9.87 -26.83 -16.90
N GLU A 101 10.92 -27.47 -17.39
CA GLU A 101 12.11 -27.73 -16.58
C GLU A 101 13.01 -26.47 -16.49
N PRO A 102 13.66 -26.24 -15.33
CA PRO A 102 13.62 -27.05 -14.12
C PRO A 102 12.30 -26.87 -13.35
N LYS A 103 11.68 -27.99 -12.95
CA LYS A 103 10.43 -28.01 -12.20
C LYS A 103 10.62 -27.27 -10.86
N MET A 104 9.64 -26.47 -10.47
CA MET A 104 9.65 -25.81 -9.17
C MET A 104 9.03 -26.75 -8.14
N VAL A 105 9.54 -26.75 -6.92
CA VAL A 105 8.98 -27.54 -5.81
C VAL A 105 8.44 -26.58 -4.77
N ILE A 106 7.18 -26.76 -4.38
CA ILE A 106 6.63 -26.14 -3.17
C ILE A 106 6.77 -27.14 -2.04
N ALA A 107 7.36 -26.70 -0.94
CA ALA A 107 7.43 -27.47 0.30
C ALA A 107 6.78 -26.68 1.44
N LYS A 108 5.89 -27.33 2.17
CA LYS A 108 5.30 -26.81 3.40
C LYS A 108 6.10 -27.32 4.59
N LEU A 109 6.67 -26.40 5.33
CA LEU A 109 7.39 -26.69 6.57
C LEU A 109 6.40 -26.77 7.73
N LYS A 110 6.78 -27.50 8.78
CA LYS A 110 5.95 -27.65 9.98
C LYS A 110 5.69 -26.31 10.65
N ASN A 111 6.77 -25.55 10.89
CA ASN A 111 6.70 -24.29 11.63
C ASN A 111 7.28 -23.13 10.83
N PHE A 112 6.80 -21.92 11.16
CA PHE A 112 7.31 -20.68 10.59
C PHE A 112 8.78 -20.43 10.94
N GLU A 113 9.21 -20.82 12.14
CA GLU A 113 10.61 -20.69 12.58
C GLU A 113 11.58 -21.45 11.69
N GLN A 114 11.25 -22.69 11.31
CA GLN A 114 12.03 -23.48 10.37
C GLN A 114 12.12 -22.79 9.01
N LYS A 115 11.01 -22.21 8.52
CA LYS A 115 11.04 -21.39 7.30
C LYS A 115 11.99 -20.21 7.43
N MET A 116 11.97 -19.52 8.57
CA MET A 116 12.87 -18.39 8.80
C MET A 116 14.33 -18.81 8.85
N GLU A 117 14.65 -19.96 9.44
CA GLU A 117 16.01 -20.48 9.47
C GLU A 117 16.54 -20.79 8.06
N VAL A 118 15.72 -21.42 7.21
CA VAL A 118 16.06 -21.67 5.80
C VAL A 118 16.26 -20.38 5.03
N ILE A 119 15.36 -19.40 5.19
CA ILE A 119 15.45 -18.12 4.49
C ILE A 119 16.65 -17.31 4.97
N LYS A 120 16.95 -17.30 6.26
CA LYS A 120 18.14 -16.64 6.82
C LYS A 120 19.43 -17.24 6.28
N ASN A 121 19.48 -18.56 6.15
CA ASN A 121 20.67 -19.27 5.65
C ASN A 121 20.74 -19.37 4.12
N LYS A 122 19.76 -18.85 3.37
CA LYS A 122 19.71 -18.95 1.91
C LYS A 122 20.89 -18.27 1.20
N TYR A 123 21.57 -17.31 1.83
CA TYR A 123 22.76 -16.68 1.25
C TYR A 123 23.90 -17.69 1.00
N LYS A 124 23.93 -18.79 1.76
CA LYS A 124 24.90 -19.89 1.58
C LYS A 124 24.71 -20.64 0.25
N LEU A 125 23.55 -20.48 -0.39
CA LEU A 125 23.27 -20.99 -1.74
C LEU A 125 23.94 -20.15 -2.84
N GLY A 126 24.52 -19.00 -2.48
CA GLY A 126 25.22 -18.12 -3.43
C GLY A 126 26.29 -18.87 -4.21
N GLY A 127 26.15 -18.91 -5.53
CA GLY A 127 27.05 -19.63 -6.44
C GLY A 127 26.53 -20.99 -6.92
N LYS A 128 25.41 -21.48 -6.38
CA LYS A 128 24.75 -22.73 -6.83
C LYS A 128 23.54 -22.42 -7.72
N MET A 129 23.17 -23.36 -8.59
CA MET A 129 21.98 -23.23 -9.47
C MET A 129 20.65 -23.55 -8.75
N ILE A 130 20.61 -23.43 -7.42
CA ILE A 130 19.45 -23.72 -6.58
C ILE A 130 18.98 -22.41 -5.93
N TYR A 131 17.69 -22.12 -6.05
CA TYR A 131 17.09 -20.91 -5.48
C TYR A 131 15.97 -21.29 -4.52
N ILE A 132 15.98 -20.68 -3.33
CA ILE A 132 14.92 -20.84 -2.33
C ILE A 132 14.27 -19.48 -2.06
N ASP A 133 12.96 -19.42 -2.25
CA ASP A 133 12.12 -18.24 -2.03
C ASP A 133 10.91 -18.58 -1.15
N SER A 134 10.24 -17.56 -0.60
CA SER A 134 8.93 -17.73 0.03
C SER A 134 7.84 -17.96 -1.02
N ASP A 135 6.85 -18.80 -0.71
CA ASP A 135 5.60 -18.87 -1.49
C ASP A 135 4.72 -17.66 -1.15
N LEU A 136 4.75 -16.67 -2.03
CA LEU A 136 4.03 -15.40 -1.89
C LEU A 136 2.61 -15.50 -2.48
N THR A 137 1.68 -14.67 -2.00
CA THR A 137 0.36 -14.48 -2.64
C THR A 137 0.51 -13.85 -4.02
N TYR A 138 -0.55 -13.86 -4.83
CA TYR A 138 -0.52 -13.23 -6.16
C TYR A 138 -0.17 -11.73 -6.08
N GLU A 139 -0.78 -11.00 -5.14
CA GLU A 139 -0.53 -9.57 -4.94
C GLU A 139 0.89 -9.31 -4.42
N GLU A 140 1.40 -10.15 -3.51
CA GLU A 140 2.79 -10.08 -3.05
C GLU A 140 3.79 -10.37 -4.19
N GLN A 141 3.52 -11.36 -5.04
CA GLN A 141 4.34 -11.67 -6.22
C GLN A 141 4.33 -10.52 -7.23
N LYS A 142 3.16 -9.92 -7.50
CA LYS A 142 3.02 -8.76 -8.38
C LYS A 142 3.81 -7.58 -7.84
N THR A 143 3.68 -7.30 -6.55
CA THR A 143 4.44 -6.26 -5.85
C THR A 143 5.94 -6.52 -5.97
N GLN A 144 6.39 -7.74 -5.70
CA GLN A 144 7.80 -8.11 -5.81
C GLN A 144 8.34 -8.01 -7.25
N SER A 145 7.53 -8.36 -8.25
CA SER A 145 7.88 -8.24 -9.67
C SER A 145 8.11 -6.78 -10.07
N ILE A 146 7.21 -5.89 -9.65
CA ILE A 146 7.33 -4.45 -9.90
C ILE A 146 8.59 -3.89 -9.22
N ILE A 147 8.81 -4.26 -7.95
CA ILE A 147 10.02 -3.88 -7.20
C ILE A 147 11.28 -4.31 -7.94
N ARG A 148 11.35 -5.56 -8.41
CA ARG A 148 12.51 -6.06 -9.18
C ARG A 148 12.71 -5.29 -10.48
N LYS A 149 11.64 -4.88 -11.16
CA LYS A 149 11.71 -4.08 -12.38
C LYS A 149 12.32 -2.70 -12.10
N ILE A 150 11.81 -2.01 -11.08
CA ILE A 150 12.33 -0.71 -10.64
C ILE A 150 13.81 -0.84 -10.22
N ALA A 151 14.18 -1.93 -9.54
CA ALA A 151 15.57 -2.20 -9.13
C ALA A 151 16.51 -2.24 -10.31
N LYS A 152 16.08 -2.95 -11.34
CA LYS A 152 16.85 -3.13 -12.55
C LYS A 152 17.02 -1.81 -13.27
N GLU A 153 15.95 -1.01 -13.35
CA GLU A 153 16.00 0.32 -13.95
C GLU A 153 16.95 1.26 -13.19
N GLU A 154 16.89 1.31 -11.87
CA GLU A 154 17.77 2.14 -11.05
C GLU A 154 19.23 1.65 -11.07
N LYS A 155 19.45 0.34 -11.06
CA LYS A 155 20.80 -0.24 -11.24
C LYS A 155 21.38 0.09 -12.62
N ASN A 156 20.55 0.07 -13.67
CA ASN A 156 20.97 0.45 -15.02
C ASN A 156 21.36 1.93 -15.11
N LYS A 157 20.80 2.79 -14.23
CA LYS A 157 21.19 4.20 -14.09
C LYS A 157 22.46 4.40 -13.24
N GLY A 158 23.08 3.32 -12.76
CA GLY A 158 24.30 3.36 -11.94
C GLY A 158 24.05 3.55 -10.44
N ASN A 159 22.80 3.56 -9.99
CA ASN A 159 22.48 3.71 -8.57
C ASN A 159 22.66 2.38 -7.82
N ILE A 160 23.24 2.42 -6.63
CA ILE A 160 23.30 1.27 -5.73
C ILE A 160 21.95 1.14 -5.03
N VAL A 161 21.18 0.12 -5.41
CA VAL A 161 19.82 -0.11 -4.89
C VAL A 161 19.84 -1.26 -3.89
N GLN A 162 19.59 -0.96 -2.61
CA GLN A 162 19.16 -1.96 -1.63
C GLN A 162 17.64 -2.11 -1.73
N THR A 163 17.15 -3.36 -1.75
CA THR A 163 15.74 -3.73 -1.95
C THR A 163 14.77 -3.01 -0.98
N VAL A 164 15.23 -2.65 0.22
CA VAL A 164 14.46 -1.90 1.23
C VAL A 164 14.14 -0.47 0.77
N LYS A 165 15.10 0.25 0.16
CA LYS A 165 14.88 1.61 -0.38
C LYS A 165 13.83 1.65 -1.51
N MET A 166 13.54 0.50 -2.11
CA MET A 166 12.73 0.40 -3.32
C MET A 166 11.27 0.07 -3.04
N TRP A 167 10.98 -0.62 -1.93
CA TRP A 167 9.61 -0.78 -1.45
C TRP A 167 9.02 0.59 -1.08
N MET A 168 9.83 1.45 -0.45
CA MET A 168 9.52 2.87 -0.19
C MET A 168 9.20 3.68 -1.45
N ALA A 169 10.00 3.55 -2.52
CA ALA A 169 9.79 4.28 -3.78
C ALA A 169 8.50 3.87 -4.51
N TYR A 170 8.03 2.63 -4.32
CA TYR A 170 6.79 2.15 -4.92
C TYR A 170 5.57 2.46 -4.06
N ALA A 171 5.66 2.33 -2.73
CA ALA A 171 4.62 2.77 -1.82
C ALA A 171 4.28 4.26 -2.06
N GLU A 172 5.29 5.09 -2.29
CA GLU A 172 5.17 6.52 -2.61
C GLU A 172 4.31 6.82 -3.85
N GLN A 173 4.24 5.92 -4.84
CA GLN A 173 3.39 6.09 -6.03
C GLN A 173 1.89 5.96 -5.72
N THR A 174 1.54 5.29 -4.62
CA THR A 174 0.15 5.07 -4.19
C THR A 174 -0.28 6.01 -3.06
N TRP A 175 0.63 6.85 -2.57
CA TRP A 175 0.35 7.78 -1.49
C TRP A 175 -0.48 8.98 -1.95
N THR A 176 -1.21 9.55 -1.01
CA THR A 176 -1.95 10.78 -1.21
C THR A 176 -0.98 11.89 -1.61
N LYS A 177 -1.28 12.60 -2.71
CA LYS A 177 -0.49 13.78 -3.11
C LYS A 177 -0.73 14.87 -2.07
N ALA A 178 0.37 15.40 -1.52
CA ALA A 178 0.33 16.50 -0.57
C ALA A 178 0.12 17.81 -1.34
N VAL A 179 -1.09 18.36 -1.23
CA VAL A 179 -1.50 19.66 -1.80
C VAL A 179 -1.69 20.71 -0.72
N ASP A 180 -2.03 20.28 0.49
CA ASP A 180 -2.26 21.10 1.66
C ASP A 180 -1.65 20.40 2.90
N PHE A 181 -1.71 21.05 4.06
CA PHE A 181 -1.17 20.47 5.28
C PHE A 181 -1.86 19.16 5.67
N GLN A 182 -3.18 19.05 5.49
CA GLN A 182 -3.93 17.86 5.88
C GLN A 182 -3.55 16.62 5.05
N THR A 183 -3.48 16.77 3.73
CA THR A 183 -3.02 15.75 2.77
C THR A 183 -1.54 15.43 2.95
N ALA A 184 -0.71 16.41 3.34
CA ALA A 184 0.68 16.16 3.73
C ALA A 184 0.79 15.27 4.98
N VAL A 185 -0.09 15.47 5.97
CA VAL A 185 -0.16 14.61 7.15
C VAL A 185 -0.73 13.23 6.82
N GLN A 186 -1.73 13.12 5.95
CA GLN A 186 -2.21 11.82 5.45
C GLN A 186 -1.11 11.02 4.75
N ARG A 187 -0.29 11.69 3.94
CA ARG A 187 0.88 11.08 3.31
C ARG A 187 1.89 10.60 4.35
N LEU A 188 2.15 11.37 5.41
CA LEU A 188 3.01 10.92 6.52
C LEU A 188 2.51 9.65 7.19
N VAL A 189 1.19 9.51 7.39
CA VAL A 189 0.62 8.26 7.95
C VAL A 189 0.97 7.06 7.07
N GLN A 190 0.86 7.21 5.75
CA GLN A 190 1.18 6.14 4.80
C GLN A 190 2.68 5.83 4.78
N GLU A 191 3.52 6.86 4.85
CA GLU A 191 4.98 6.72 4.88
C GLU A 191 5.48 6.08 6.18
N PHE A 192 4.93 6.47 7.34
CA PHE A 192 5.27 5.82 8.60
C PHE A 192 4.76 4.38 8.67
N SER A 193 3.62 4.07 8.03
CA SER A 193 3.14 2.68 7.90
C SER A 193 4.08 1.84 7.05
N ALA A 194 4.63 2.42 5.98
CA ALA A 194 5.63 1.73 5.18
C ALA A 194 6.93 1.54 5.97
N LEU A 195 7.40 2.57 6.68
CA LEU A 195 8.64 2.52 7.46
C LEU A 195 8.56 1.57 8.66
N GLU A 196 7.41 1.47 9.32
CA GLU A 196 7.15 0.46 10.36
C GLU A 196 7.26 -0.94 9.78
N PHE A 197 6.56 -1.21 8.67
CA PHE A 197 6.62 -2.50 7.99
C PHE A 197 8.04 -2.86 7.54
N ASP A 198 8.78 -1.89 6.99
CA ASP A 198 10.17 -2.10 6.57
C ASP A 198 11.07 -2.42 7.77
N ALA A 199 10.88 -1.74 8.90
CA ALA A 199 11.64 -2.02 10.12
C ALA A 199 11.34 -3.43 10.66
N GLU A 200 10.06 -3.83 10.72
CA GLU A 200 9.67 -5.20 11.10
C GLU A 200 10.22 -6.25 10.12
N HIS A 201 10.16 -5.96 8.82
CA HIS A 201 10.69 -6.84 7.79
C HIS A 201 12.22 -6.96 7.89
N GLU A 202 12.94 -5.86 8.14
CA GLU A 202 14.40 -5.87 8.33
C GLU A 202 14.78 -6.58 9.64
N ALA A 203 13.96 -6.54 10.70
CA ALA A 203 14.17 -7.33 11.92
C ALA A 203 14.14 -8.85 11.62
N VAL A 204 13.32 -9.25 10.65
CA VAL A 204 13.10 -10.66 10.30
C VAL A 204 14.07 -11.16 9.23
N TYR A 205 14.37 -10.32 8.23
CA TYR A 205 15.07 -10.70 7.00
C TYR A 205 16.39 -9.94 6.74
N GLY A 206 16.68 -8.92 7.53
CA GLY A 206 17.85 -8.05 7.39
C GLY A 206 19.10 -8.54 8.10
N PHE A 207 20.19 -7.79 7.92
CA PHE A 207 21.45 -7.98 8.67
C PHE A 207 21.53 -7.07 9.92
N THR A 208 20.49 -6.29 10.16
CA THR A 208 20.41 -5.31 11.25
C THR A 208 19.95 -5.96 12.55
N SER A 209 20.42 -5.48 13.70
CA SER A 209 20.02 -6.03 15.01
C SER A 209 18.50 -5.98 15.19
N PRO A 210 17.84 -7.10 15.59
CA PRO A 210 16.40 -7.14 15.82
C PRO A 210 15.91 -6.09 16.83
N GLU A 211 16.70 -5.77 17.86
CA GLU A 211 16.37 -4.77 18.88
C GLU A 211 16.30 -3.36 18.30
N LEU A 212 17.23 -3.03 17.39
CA LEU A 212 17.26 -1.74 16.71
C LEU A 212 16.07 -1.60 15.76
N CYS A 213 15.73 -2.68 15.06
CA CYS A 213 14.57 -2.71 14.16
C CYS A 213 13.25 -2.59 14.92
N ALA A 214 13.10 -3.24 16.08
CA ALA A 214 11.93 -3.09 16.95
C ALA A 214 11.78 -1.65 17.45
N THR A 215 12.88 -1.03 17.88
CA THR A 215 12.90 0.37 18.31
C THR A 215 12.48 1.32 17.17
N LEU A 216 12.92 1.05 15.94
CA LEU A 216 12.52 1.83 14.76
C LEU A 216 11.05 1.62 14.40
N ALA A 217 10.55 0.39 14.45
CA ALA A 217 9.15 0.10 14.19
C ALA A 217 8.24 0.84 15.18
N GLU A 218 8.54 0.75 16.48
CA GLU A 218 7.81 1.46 17.54
C GLU A 218 7.84 2.98 17.32
N LYS A 219 8.98 3.54 16.92
CA LYS A 219 9.12 4.96 16.60
C LYS A 219 8.20 5.40 15.47
N TYR A 220 8.12 4.63 14.39
CA TYR A 220 7.23 4.95 13.26
C TYR A 220 5.76 4.71 13.59
N GLN A 221 5.45 3.69 14.39
CA GLN A 221 4.11 3.45 14.90
C GLN A 221 3.61 4.63 15.76
N ASN A 222 4.46 5.16 16.64
CA ASN A 222 4.17 6.37 17.41
C ASN A 222 3.96 7.59 16.51
N GLY A 223 4.78 7.75 15.47
CA GLY A 223 4.60 8.78 14.44
C GLY A 223 3.23 8.70 13.75
N GLN A 224 2.79 7.50 13.36
CA GLN A 224 1.45 7.30 12.79
C GLN A 224 0.34 7.70 13.75
N LYS A 225 0.44 7.30 15.01
CA LYS A 225 -0.57 7.59 16.03
C LYS A 225 -0.75 9.09 16.18
N ILE A 226 0.35 9.84 16.29
CA ILE A 226 0.33 11.31 16.37
C ILE A 226 -0.32 11.91 15.11
N CYS A 227 0.06 11.46 13.91
CA CYS A 227 -0.54 11.97 12.67
C CYS A 227 -2.04 11.65 12.56
N LYS A 228 -2.50 10.47 13.00
CA LYS A 228 -3.93 10.11 13.04
C LYS A 228 -4.70 10.97 14.04
N GLU A 229 -4.15 11.20 15.23
CA GLU A 229 -4.75 12.09 16.23
C GLU A 229 -4.93 13.52 15.70
N TYR A 230 -3.96 14.04 14.92
CA TYR A 230 -4.10 15.31 14.22
C TYR A 230 -5.25 15.28 13.20
N LEU A 231 -5.33 14.25 12.37
CA LEU A 231 -6.39 14.11 11.35
C LEU A 231 -7.79 13.95 11.97
N GLU A 232 -7.86 13.50 13.22
CA GLU A 232 -9.06 13.47 14.06
C GLU A 232 -9.30 14.80 14.81
N THR A 233 -8.58 15.87 14.45
CA THR A 233 -8.69 17.24 14.99
C THR A 233 -8.36 17.40 16.49
N LYS A 234 -7.54 16.51 17.06
CA LYS A 234 -7.22 16.54 18.50
C LYS A 234 -6.23 17.63 18.92
N PHE A 235 -5.46 18.21 17.99
CA PHE A 235 -4.52 19.30 18.26
C PHE A 235 -4.11 20.04 16.98
N CYS A 236 -3.53 21.23 17.12
CA CYS A 236 -3.16 22.11 16.00
C CYS A 236 -1.85 21.71 15.30
N SER A 237 -1.60 22.30 14.13
CA SER A 237 -0.46 22.01 13.24
C SER A 237 0.91 22.23 13.89
N SER A 238 1.05 23.25 14.75
CA SER A 238 2.29 23.50 15.49
C SER A 238 2.54 22.43 16.56
N CYS A 239 1.49 21.97 17.24
CA CYS A 239 1.57 20.85 18.20
C CYS A 239 1.99 19.54 17.51
N LEU A 240 1.52 19.28 16.28
CA LEU A 240 1.95 18.11 15.50
C LEU A 240 3.46 18.11 15.28
N ILE A 241 4.00 19.24 14.83
CA ILE A 241 5.42 19.39 14.52
C ILE A 241 6.30 19.17 15.74
N ASN A 242 5.89 19.74 16.89
CA ASN A 242 6.63 19.60 18.14
C ASN A 242 6.63 18.13 18.58
N ARG A 243 5.46 17.48 18.61
CA ARG A 243 5.35 16.06 19.00
C ARG A 243 6.15 15.12 18.09
N LEU A 244 6.16 15.36 16.78
CA LEU A 244 6.99 14.59 15.85
C LEU A 244 8.49 14.83 16.09
N SER A 245 8.88 16.04 16.50
CA SER A 245 10.27 16.35 16.80
C SER A 245 10.73 15.70 18.11
N ASP A 246 9.86 15.66 19.12
CA ASP A 246 10.14 15.05 20.44
C ASP A 246 10.43 13.55 20.31
N ILE A 247 9.74 12.85 19.41
CA ILE A 247 10.00 11.43 19.13
C ILE A 247 11.13 11.21 18.11
N GLY A 248 11.91 12.25 17.79
CA GLY A 248 13.07 12.15 16.89
C GLY A 248 12.71 11.97 15.41
N LEU A 249 11.53 12.41 14.97
CA LEU A 249 11.07 12.43 13.56
C LEU A 249 11.14 13.85 12.96
N SER A 250 12.07 14.67 13.43
CA SER A 250 12.25 16.09 13.07
C SER A 250 12.39 16.32 11.55
N ARG A 251 12.99 15.36 10.82
CA ARG A 251 13.07 15.41 9.35
C ARG A 251 11.70 15.41 8.69
N PHE A 252 10.76 14.61 9.19
CA PHE A 252 9.39 14.53 8.69
C PHE A 252 8.60 15.78 9.06
N ALA A 253 8.76 16.26 10.31
CA ALA A 253 8.15 17.50 10.78
C ALA A 253 8.56 18.72 9.94
N ASN A 254 9.85 18.85 9.64
CA ASN A 254 10.36 19.93 8.79
C ASN A 254 9.87 19.83 7.34
N ARG A 255 9.63 18.62 6.83
CA ARG A 255 9.11 18.44 5.47
C ARG A 255 7.65 18.89 5.34
N ILE A 256 6.82 18.69 6.37
CA ILE A 256 5.40 19.11 6.32
C ILE A 256 5.20 20.59 6.67
N LYS A 257 6.14 21.23 7.38
CA LYS A 257 6.11 22.68 7.66
C LYS A 257 5.86 23.55 6.44
N ARG A 258 6.40 23.15 5.28
CA ARG A 258 6.25 23.90 4.02
C ARG A 258 4.79 24.07 3.56
N TYR A 259 3.90 23.20 4.03
CA TYR A 259 2.46 23.24 3.71
C TYR A 259 1.63 24.02 4.74
N MET A 260 2.26 24.59 5.78
CA MET A 260 1.55 25.43 6.75
C MET A 260 1.21 26.82 6.20
N ASN A 261 1.93 27.29 5.20
CA ASN A 261 1.80 28.65 4.68
C ASN A 261 0.70 28.79 3.60
N ASP A 262 0.11 27.70 3.13
CA ASP A 262 -0.96 27.72 2.12
C ASP A 262 -2.36 27.87 2.74
N ALA A 263 -2.46 27.93 4.08
CA ALA A 263 -3.73 28.08 4.79
C ALA A 263 -4.12 29.55 5.08
N ASP A 264 -3.25 30.51 4.80
CA ASP A 264 -3.48 31.95 5.08
C ASP A 264 -3.66 32.82 3.81
N THR A 265 -3.57 32.26 2.60
CA THR A 265 -3.74 33.04 1.34
C THR A 265 -5.12 32.96 0.71
N SER A 266 -6.15 32.48 1.42
CA SER A 266 -7.54 32.51 0.93
C SER A 266 -8.36 33.71 1.41
N GLU A 267 -7.78 34.65 2.16
CA GLU A 267 -8.49 35.87 2.61
C GLU A 267 -7.92 37.18 2.00
N GLU A 268 -6.79 37.17 1.31
CA GLU A 268 -6.23 38.39 0.69
C GLU A 268 -6.65 38.60 -0.78
N GLU A 269 -7.11 37.57 -1.50
CA GLU A 269 -7.58 37.73 -2.89
C GLU A 269 -8.97 38.37 -2.99
N GLU A 270 -9.83 38.28 -1.97
CA GLU A 270 -11.12 39.01 -1.94
C GLU A 270 -10.94 40.51 -1.64
N SER A 271 -9.82 40.93 -1.04
CA SER A 271 -9.57 42.34 -0.72
C SER A 271 -8.92 43.15 -1.86
N ALA A 272 -8.45 42.46 -2.91
CA ALA A 272 -7.85 43.08 -4.10
C ALA A 272 -8.86 43.32 -5.24
N GLU A 273 -9.93 42.52 -5.33
CA GLU A 273 -11.02 42.74 -6.31
C GLU A 273 -12.05 43.79 -5.86
N GLU A 274 -12.19 44.08 -4.56
CA GLU A 274 -13.03 45.19 -4.09
C GLU A 274 -12.36 46.56 -4.25
N LYS A 275 -11.03 46.64 -4.37
CA LYS A 275 -10.32 47.92 -4.59
C LYS A 275 -10.20 48.34 -6.05
N SER A 276 -10.25 47.40 -7.00
CA SER A 276 -10.26 47.74 -8.43
C SER A 276 -11.63 48.20 -8.92
N THR A 277 -12.71 47.82 -8.23
CA THR A 277 -14.09 48.20 -8.60
C THR A 277 -14.54 49.55 -8.03
N GLU A 278 -13.89 50.08 -6.99
CA GLU A 278 -14.17 51.45 -6.49
C GLU A 278 -13.41 52.55 -7.26
N GLU A 279 -12.26 52.26 -7.87
CA GLU A 279 -11.53 53.24 -8.71
C GLU A 279 -12.19 53.45 -10.08
N GLU A 280 -12.78 52.42 -10.70
CA GLU A 280 -13.50 52.58 -11.98
C GLU A 280 -14.85 53.32 -11.85
N ALA A 281 -15.44 53.38 -10.64
CA ALA A 281 -16.72 54.08 -10.40
C ALA A 281 -16.56 55.59 -10.12
N GLN A 282 -15.33 56.11 -9.96
CA GLN A 282 -15.05 57.53 -9.74
C GLN A 282 -14.56 58.28 -11.00
N GLU A 283 -14.25 57.58 -12.09
CA GLU A 283 -13.88 58.22 -13.37
C GLU A 283 -15.08 58.46 -14.33
N GLU A 284 -16.29 57.97 -14.01
CA GLU A 284 -17.51 58.17 -14.82
C GLU A 284 -18.57 59.11 -14.20
N LYS A 285 -18.18 60.03 -13.30
CA LYS A 285 -19.08 61.10 -12.80
C LYS A 285 -18.54 62.52 -12.97
#